data_AF-A0AAW8I9A8-F1
#
_entry.id   AF-A0AAW8I9A8-F1
#
_cell.length_a   1.000
_cell.length_b   1.000
_cell.length_c   1.000
_cell.angle_alpha   90.00
_cell.angle_beta   90.00
_cell.angle_gamma   90.00
#
_symmetry.space_group_name_H-M   'P 1'
#
loop_
_entity.id
_entity.type
_entity.pdbx_description
1 polymer ?
#
loop_
_entity_poly.entity_id
_entity_poly.type
_entity_poly.pdbx_seq_one_letter_code
_entity_poly.pdbx_strand_id
1 'polypeptide(L)'
;MNLKEILNKANACIAAGNYDQFMAYYTTDTQWTFVGETSLTGIDEVMDYMKEAYIEPLRFKVDSMIEEGNYLTAVGTISIVNTDSLWIA
;
A
#
# COMPACT_ATOMS: atom_id res chain seq x y z
N MET A 1 18.52 -3.33 3.61
CA MET A 1 17.34 -2.75 4.27
C MET A 1 16.60 -3.87 4.94
N ASN A 2 16.11 -3.66 6.16
CA ASN A 2 15.17 -4.59 6.78
C ASN A 2 13.75 -4.38 6.22
N LEU A 3 12.82 -5.27 6.55
CA LEU A 3 11.46 -5.20 5.98
C LEU A 3 10.72 -3.93 6.46
N LYS A 4 10.94 -3.49 7.71
CA LYS A 4 10.35 -2.25 8.24
C LYS A 4 10.80 -1.02 7.43
N GLU A 5 12.07 -0.94 7.06
CA GLU A 5 12.63 0.13 6.22
C GLU A 5 12.04 0.10 4.81
N ILE A 6 11.86 -1.10 4.23
CA ILE A 6 11.22 -1.28 2.92
C ILE A 6 9.80 -0.72 2.96
N LEU A 7 8.99 -1.16 3.93
CA LEU A 7 7.59 -0.71 4.06
C LEU A 7 7.50 0.80 4.27
N ASN A 8 8.32 1.38 5.16
CA ASN A 8 8.30 2.83 5.41
C ASN A 8 8.65 3.63 4.15
N LYS A 9 9.63 3.19 3.36
CA LYS A 9 9.98 3.86 2.11
C LYS A 9 8.91 3.69 1.05
N ALA A 10 8.29 2.51 0.94
CA ALA A 10 7.16 2.29 0.05
C ALA A 10 6.00 3.23 0.44
N ASN A 11 5.59 3.24 1.72
CA ASN A 11 4.55 4.13 2.24
C ASN A 11 4.84 5.62 1.97
N ALA A 12 6.10 6.05 2.07
CA ALA A 12 6.49 7.43 1.75
C ALA A 12 6.35 7.74 0.25
N CYS A 13 6.63 6.79 -0.65
CA CYS A 13 6.46 6.98 -2.08
C CYS A 13 4.99 7.17 -2.44
N ILE A 14 4.12 6.27 -1.98
CA ILE A 14 2.68 6.32 -2.27
C ILE A 14 2.01 7.54 -1.63
N ALA A 15 2.42 7.95 -0.42
CA ALA A 15 1.92 9.17 0.22
C ALA A 15 2.36 10.45 -0.49
N ALA A 16 3.46 10.41 -1.25
CA ALA A 16 3.93 11.49 -2.10
C ALA A 16 3.34 11.45 -3.52
N GLY A 17 2.50 10.45 -3.85
CA GLY A 17 1.97 10.24 -5.21
C GLY A 17 2.98 9.61 -6.19
N ASN A 18 4.11 9.11 -5.70
CA ASN A 18 5.16 8.49 -6.53
C ASN A 18 4.87 7.00 -6.75
N TYR A 19 3.84 6.68 -7.52
CA TYR A 19 3.38 5.30 -7.73
C TYR A 19 4.40 4.39 -8.43
N ASP A 20 5.16 4.92 -9.41
CA ASP A 20 6.21 4.13 -10.07
C ASP A 20 7.31 3.69 -9.09
N GLN A 21 7.70 4.60 -8.19
CA GLN A 21 8.70 4.30 -7.16
C GLN A 21 8.13 3.37 -6.08
N PHE A 22 6.84 3.47 -5.78
CA PHE A 22 6.15 2.54 -4.90
C PHE A 22 6.17 1.12 -5.49
N MET A 23 5.89 0.97 -6.78
CA MET A 23 5.91 -0.34 -7.46
C MET A 23 7.28 -0.98 -7.54
N ALA A 24 8.37 -0.21 -7.51
CA ALA A 24 9.72 -0.75 -7.49
C ALA A 24 10.05 -1.59 -6.24
N TYR A 25 9.22 -1.52 -5.18
CA TYR A 25 9.34 -2.37 -3.99
C TYR A 25 8.62 -3.72 -4.11
N TYR A 26 7.84 -3.93 -5.16
CA TYR A 26 7.06 -5.16 -5.38
C TYR A 26 7.67 -6.00 -6.51
N THR A 27 7.48 -7.32 -6.42
CA THR A 27 7.76 -8.23 -7.54
C THR A 27 6.62 -8.18 -8.56
N THR A 28 6.90 -8.52 -9.82
CA THR A 28 5.90 -8.51 -10.90
C THR A 28 4.71 -9.42 -10.65
N ASP A 29 4.91 -10.48 -9.87
CA ASP A 29 3.93 -11.49 -9.49
C ASP A 29 3.32 -11.25 -8.08
N THR A 30 3.37 -10.01 -7.59
CA THR A 30 2.82 -9.65 -6.28
C THR A 30 1.36 -10.08 -6.12
N GLN A 31 0.96 -10.43 -4.90
CA GLN A 31 -0.43 -10.75 -4.57
C GLN A 31 -0.91 -9.83 -3.45
N TRP A 32 -2.03 -9.15 -3.67
CA TRP A 32 -2.67 -8.31 -2.67
C TRP A 32 -4.01 -8.94 -2.29
N THR A 33 -4.13 -9.42 -1.06
CA THR A 33 -5.37 -10.00 -0.55
C THR A 33 -6.00 -9.05 0.45
N PHE A 34 -7.15 -8.48 0.07
CA PHE A 34 -7.99 -7.69 0.98
C PHE A 34 -8.90 -8.65 1.75
N VAL A 35 -8.74 -8.72 3.08
CA VAL A 35 -9.47 -9.69 3.92
C VAL A 35 -10.97 -9.40 3.87
N GLY A 36 -11.76 -10.38 3.44
CA GLY A 36 -13.22 -10.24 3.27
C GLY A 36 -13.64 -9.73 1.90
N GLU A 37 -12.69 -9.42 1.02
CA GLU A 37 -12.92 -8.92 -0.34
C GLU A 37 -12.12 -9.76 -1.38
N THR A 38 -11.90 -9.18 -2.57
CA THR A 38 -11.16 -9.79 -3.68
C THR A 38 -9.65 -9.74 -3.46
N SER A 39 -8.92 -10.64 -4.12
CA SER A 39 -7.46 -10.57 -4.24
C SER A 39 -7.05 -10.07 -5.62
N LEU A 40 -5.97 -9.30 -5.68
CA LEU A 40 -5.32 -8.85 -6.91
C LEU A 40 -4.06 -9.67 -7.16
N THR A 41 -3.79 -9.99 -8.42
CA THR A 41 -2.67 -10.82 -8.87
C THR A 41 -1.84 -10.07 -9.91
N GLY A 42 -0.56 -9.86 -9.58
CA GLY A 42 0.41 -9.17 -10.42
C GLY A 42 0.35 -7.65 -10.31
N ILE A 43 1.43 -6.99 -10.74
CA ILE A 43 1.55 -5.52 -10.68
C ILE A 43 0.46 -4.82 -11.52
N ASP A 44 0.04 -5.41 -12.63
CA ASP A 44 -0.94 -4.79 -13.52
C ASP A 44 -2.30 -4.61 -12.83
N GLU A 45 -2.82 -5.65 -12.16
CA GLU A 45 -4.09 -5.56 -11.41
C GLU A 45 -3.98 -4.59 -10.22
N VAL A 46 -2.83 -4.58 -9.53
CA VAL A 46 -2.58 -3.63 -8.44
C VAL A 46 -2.58 -2.20 -8.97
N MET A 47 -1.92 -1.93 -10.10
CA MET A 47 -1.85 -0.60 -10.69
C MET A 47 -3.22 -0.11 -11.15
N ASP A 48 -4.03 -0.97 -11.75
CA ASP A 48 -5.37 -0.60 -12.18
C ASP A 48 -6.29 -0.31 -10.98
N TYR A 49 -6.22 -1.13 -9.93
CA TYR A 49 -6.88 -0.82 -8.66
C TYR A 49 -6.45 0.53 -8.09
N MET A 50 -5.15 0.83 -8.06
CA MET A 50 -4.66 2.09 -7.50
C MET A 50 -5.14 3.32 -8.28
N LYS A 51 -5.23 3.24 -9.62
CA LYS A 51 -5.76 4.33 -10.46
C LYS A 51 -7.24 4.59 -10.19
N GLU A 52 -8.00 3.55 -9.88
CA GLU A 52 -9.43 3.66 -9.59
C GLU A 52 -9.67 4.14 -8.16
N ALA A 53 -8.97 3.55 -7.19
CA ALA A 53 -9.22 3.76 -5.76
C ALA A 53 -8.59 5.05 -5.20
N TYR A 54 -7.44 5.48 -5.71
CA TYR A 54 -6.65 6.55 -5.09
C TYR A 54 -6.83 7.88 -5.83
N ILE A 55 -7.94 8.56 -5.51
CA ILE A 55 -8.26 9.91 -6.02
C ILE A 55 -7.19 10.93 -5.62
N GLU A 56 -6.70 10.83 -4.38
CA GLU A 56 -5.61 11.62 -3.81
C GLU A 56 -4.56 10.69 -3.22
N PRO A 57 -3.28 11.12 -3.11
CA PRO A 57 -2.24 10.35 -2.44
C PRO A 57 -2.66 9.93 -1.03
N LEU A 58 -2.41 8.66 -0.71
CA LEU A 58 -2.84 8.05 0.52
C LEU A 58 -2.20 8.65 1.77
N ARG A 59 -2.91 8.61 2.90
CA ARG A 59 -2.35 8.89 4.22
C ARG A 59 -2.12 7.61 4.98
N PHE A 60 -0.88 7.39 5.40
CA PHE A 60 -0.50 6.22 6.19
C PHE A 60 -0.10 6.64 7.60
N LYS A 61 -0.61 5.89 8.59
CA LYS A 61 -0.14 5.92 9.98
C LYS A 61 0.16 4.50 10.42
N VAL A 62 1.42 4.19 10.65
CA VAL A 62 1.84 2.88 11.17
C VAL A 62 2.00 2.98 12.68
N ASP A 63 1.24 2.19 13.44
CA ASP A 63 1.27 2.17 14.89
C ASP A 63 2.25 1.14 15.44
N SER A 64 2.36 -0.02 14.79
CA SER A 64 3.32 -1.05 15.18
C SER A 64 3.78 -1.90 13.99
N MET A 65 4.98 -2.46 14.13
CA MET A 65 5.59 -3.35 13.14
C MET A 65 6.34 -4.50 13.82
N ILE A 66 6.02 -5.73 13.44
CA ILE A 66 6.68 -6.95 13.89
C ILE A 66 7.33 -7.61 12.67
N GLU A 67 8.63 -7.82 12.72
CA GLU A 67 9.41 -8.44 11.65
C GLU A 67 9.95 -9.79 12.16
N GLU A 68 9.69 -10.86 11.40
CA GLU A 68 10.13 -12.21 11.72
C GLU A 68 10.51 -12.96 10.44
N GLY A 69 11.79 -13.32 10.32
CA GLY A 69 12.33 -13.94 9.12
C GLY A 69 12.10 -13.09 7.88
N ASN A 70 11.31 -13.60 6.93
CA ASN A 70 10.97 -12.92 5.67
C ASN A 70 9.59 -12.25 5.71
N TYR A 71 8.96 -12.14 6.88
CA TYR A 71 7.63 -11.59 7.04
C TYR A 71 7.65 -10.30 7.85
N LEU A 72 6.77 -9.38 7.47
CA LEU A 72 6.49 -8.16 8.19
C LEU A 72 4.98 -8.04 8.42
N THR A 73 4.59 -7.88 9.67
CA THR A 73 3.23 -7.48 10.04
C THR A 73 3.26 -6.03 10.46
N ALA A 74 2.39 -5.21 9.87
CA ALA A 74 2.18 -3.83 10.25
C ALA A 74 0.73 -3.61 10.67
N VAL A 75 0.54 -2.89 11.78
CA VAL A 75 -0.78 -2.45 12.25
C VAL A 75 -0.80 -0.94 12.17
N GLY A 76 -1.88 -0.39 11.64
CA GLY A 76 -2.03 1.05 11.46
C GLY A 76 -3.33 1.40 10.75
N THR A 77 -3.37 2.63 10.27
CA THR A 77 -4.51 3.21 9.56
C THR A 77 -4.06 3.70 8.19
N ILE A 78 -4.83 3.35 7.16
CA ILE A 78 -4.71 3.89 5.81
C ILE A 78 -5.94 4.74 5.58
N SER A 79 -5.77 5.98 5.15
CA SER A 79 -6.90 6.82 4.76
C SER A 79 -6.87 7.14 3.28
N ILE A 80 -8.02 6.98 2.63
CA ILE A 80 -8.25 7.26 1.21
C ILE A 80 -9.31 8.36 1.08
N VAL A 81 -9.31 9.09 -0.04
CA VAL A 81 -10.37 10.06 -0.35
C VAL A 81 -11.45 9.37 -1.16
N ASN A 82 -12.71 9.50 -0.75
CA ASN A 82 -13.85 9.00 -1.52
C ASN A 82 -14.32 10.04 -2.57
N THR A 83 -15.31 9.66 -3.38
CA THR A 83 -15.87 10.52 -4.44
C THR A 83 -16.49 11.82 -3.94
N ASP A 84 -16.88 11.88 -2.66
CA ASP A 84 -17.43 13.07 -2.01
C ASP A 84 -16.34 13.98 -1.42
N SER A 85 -15.07 13.73 -1.74
CA SER A 85 -13.90 14.46 -1.21
C SER A 85 -13.73 14.33 0.31
N LEU A 86 -14.24 13.24 0.91
CA LEU A 86 -14.09 12.92 2.33
C LEU A 86 -12.99 11.88 2.53
N TRP A 87 -12.18 12.09 3.58
CA TRP A 87 -11.21 11.09 4.02
C TRP A 87 -11.92 9.96 4.78
N ILE A 88 -11.75 8.73 4.30
CA ILE A 88 -12.23 7.51 4.95
C ILE A 88 -11.04 6.63 5.33
N ALA A 89 -11.17 5.86 6.40
CA ALA A 89 -10.10 5.08 7.01
C ALA A 89 -10.59 3.69 7.42
#